data_AF-A0A7V9TZ69-F1
#
_entry.id   AF-A0A7V9TZ69-F1
#
_cell.length_a   1.000
_cell.length_b   1.000
_cell.length_c   1.000
_cell.angle_alpha   90.00
_cell.angle_beta   90.00
_cell.angle_gamma   90.00
#
_symmetry.space_group_name_H-M   'P 1'
#
loop_
_entity.id
_entity.type
_entity.pdbx_description
1 polymer ?
#
loop_
_entity_poly.entity_id
_entity_poly.type
_entity_poly.pdbx_seq_one_letter_code
_entity_poly.pdbx_strand_id
1 'polypeptide(L)'
;MLMASICSVKAQAPPHAAAKSVTGHYRLTKEEFRNRIDVQQLAGGKIKFYLLALWVSYNNPENIHNGELQGIVALGKRVAIYDQDDCKLKFEFFSNRVRVTQLNDAGCGFGANVTAAGTYRKLDGKKPKFDF
;
A
#
# COMPACT_ATOMS: atom_id res chain seq x y z
N MET A 1 -17.73 -62.08 -20.69
CA MET A 1 -17.91 -61.03 -19.64
C MET A 1 -17.00 -59.85 -20.00
N LEU A 2 -17.56 -58.76 -20.51
CA LEU A 2 -16.81 -57.52 -20.74
C LEU A 2 -16.88 -56.65 -19.48
N MET A 3 -15.73 -56.34 -18.90
CA MET A 3 -15.60 -55.37 -17.80
C MET A 3 -15.53 -53.95 -18.39
N ALA A 4 -16.54 -53.14 -18.09
CA ALA A 4 -16.51 -51.71 -18.39
C ALA A 4 -15.63 -51.00 -17.34
N SER A 5 -14.55 -50.37 -17.80
CA SER A 5 -13.67 -49.55 -16.96
C SER A 5 -14.27 -48.15 -16.80
N ILE A 6 -14.54 -47.77 -15.55
CA ILE A 6 -15.10 -46.46 -15.19
C ILE A 6 -13.94 -45.47 -15.02
N CYS A 7 -13.85 -44.46 -15.90
CA CYS A 7 -12.96 -43.31 -15.68
C CYS A 7 -13.61 -42.36 -14.66
N SER A 8 -13.07 -42.29 -13.45
CA SER A 8 -13.44 -41.24 -12.49
C SER A 8 -12.64 -39.97 -12.77
N VAL A 9 -13.33 -38.92 -13.25
CA VAL A 9 -12.76 -37.57 -13.34
C VAL A 9 -12.87 -36.93 -11.95
N LYS A 10 -11.73 -36.65 -11.31
CA LYS A 10 -11.71 -35.82 -10.09
C LYS A 10 -12.09 -34.39 -10.47
N ALA A 11 -13.14 -33.85 -9.86
CA ALA A 11 -13.48 -32.44 -9.96
C ALA A 11 -12.32 -31.60 -9.42
N GLN A 12 -11.69 -30.79 -10.27
CA GLN A 12 -10.74 -29.77 -9.84
C GLN A 12 -11.52 -28.65 -9.14
N ALA A 13 -11.07 -28.29 -7.93
CA ALA A 13 -11.62 -27.17 -7.20
C ALA A 13 -11.58 -25.91 -8.10
N PRO A 14 -12.63 -25.05 -8.06
CA PRO A 14 -12.66 -23.84 -8.87
C PRO A 14 -11.40 -23.00 -8.62
N PRO A 15 -10.83 -22.36 -9.66
CA PRO A 15 -9.64 -21.55 -9.51
C PRO A 15 -9.88 -20.50 -8.43
N HIS A 16 -9.02 -20.50 -7.41
CA HIS A 16 -9.03 -19.50 -6.35
C HIS A 16 -9.05 -18.12 -7.01
N ALA A 17 -10.10 -17.32 -6.77
CA ALA A 17 -10.23 -16.00 -7.36
C ALA A 17 -8.94 -15.21 -7.08
N ALA A 18 -8.29 -14.73 -8.13
CA ALA A 18 -7.04 -14.00 -8.00
C ALA A 18 -7.22 -12.83 -7.01
N ALA A 19 -6.35 -12.75 -6.00
CA ALA A 19 -6.43 -11.70 -5.01
C ALA A 19 -6.40 -10.33 -5.72
N LYS A 20 -7.36 -9.45 -5.40
CA LYS A 20 -7.42 -8.10 -5.99
C LYS A 20 -6.09 -7.37 -5.81
N SER A 21 -5.58 -6.82 -6.89
CA SER A 21 -4.32 -6.06 -6.94
C SER A 21 -4.32 -4.88 -5.97
N VAL A 22 -3.14 -4.59 -5.41
CA VAL A 22 -2.90 -3.42 -4.56
C VAL A 22 -2.53 -2.17 -5.36
N THR A 23 -2.48 -2.24 -6.70
CA THR A 23 -2.25 -1.06 -7.54
C THR A 23 -3.39 -0.05 -7.37
N GLY A 24 -3.06 1.23 -7.21
CA GLY A 24 -4.04 2.31 -7.19
C GLY A 24 -3.53 3.58 -6.51
N HIS A 25 -4.42 4.57 -6.48
CA HIS A 25 -4.24 5.83 -5.76
C HIS A 25 -4.97 5.78 -4.42
N TYR A 26 -4.30 6.20 -3.35
CA TYR A 26 -4.82 6.15 -2.00
C TYR A 26 -4.76 7.53 -1.34
N ARG A 27 -5.78 7.89 -0.57
CA ARG A 27 -5.84 9.14 0.22
C ARG A 27 -6.16 8.86 1.66
N LEU A 28 -5.54 9.60 2.57
CA LEU A 28 -5.83 9.49 4.01
C LEU A 28 -7.31 9.74 4.27
N THR A 29 -7.91 8.97 5.17
CA THR A 29 -9.35 9.08 5.51
C THR A 29 -9.67 10.28 6.42
N LYS A 30 -8.67 10.85 7.12
CA LYS A 30 -8.83 12.04 7.96
C LYS A 30 -8.88 13.33 7.13
N GLU A 31 -9.42 14.40 7.72
CA GLU A 31 -9.49 15.74 7.11
C GLU A 31 -8.12 16.42 6.98
N GLU A 32 -7.03 15.84 7.49
CA GLU A 32 -5.66 16.30 7.21
C GLU A 32 -5.39 16.19 5.70
N PHE A 33 -5.51 17.35 5.07
CA PHE A 33 -5.63 17.52 3.64
C PHE A 33 -4.44 16.89 2.90
N ARG A 34 -4.78 16.04 1.93
CA ARG A 34 -3.94 15.65 0.79
C ARG A 34 -2.80 14.65 1.04
N ASN A 35 -2.69 14.01 2.21
CA ASN A 35 -1.79 12.84 2.33
C ASN A 35 -2.20 11.78 1.31
N ARG A 36 -1.24 11.31 0.51
CA ARG A 36 -1.49 10.35 -0.56
C ARG A 36 -0.43 9.28 -0.65
N ILE A 37 -0.85 8.12 -1.13
CA ILE A 37 0.04 7.02 -1.47
C ILE A 37 -0.36 6.52 -2.85
N ASP A 38 0.62 6.47 -3.74
CA ASP A 38 0.49 5.91 -5.07
C ASP A 38 1.21 4.57 -5.08
N VAL A 39 0.51 3.50 -5.44
CA VAL A 39 1.05 2.12 -5.40
C VAL A 39 0.88 1.47 -6.76
N GLN A 40 1.96 0.86 -7.26
CA GLN A 40 1.93 -0.05 -8.39
C GLN A 40 2.45 -1.42 -7.93
N GLN A 41 1.59 -2.42 -7.96
CA GLN A 41 2.02 -3.81 -7.81
C GLN A 41 2.83 -4.23 -9.04
N LEU A 42 4.03 -4.75 -8.79
CA LEU A 42 4.94 -5.26 -9.80
C LEU A 42 4.90 -6.79 -9.83
N ALA A 43 5.43 -7.36 -10.91
CA ALA A 43 5.75 -8.78 -10.96
C ALA A 43 6.78 -9.15 -9.86
N GLY A 44 6.88 -10.45 -9.54
CA GLY A 44 7.84 -10.94 -8.55
C GLY A 44 7.50 -10.58 -7.10
N GLY A 45 6.23 -10.26 -6.80
CA GLY A 45 5.77 -9.99 -5.44
C GLY A 45 6.37 -8.72 -4.85
N LYS A 46 6.37 -7.61 -5.61
CA LYS A 46 6.87 -6.30 -5.16
C LYS A 46 5.81 -5.21 -5.38
N ILE A 47 5.99 -4.07 -4.73
CA ILE A 47 5.31 -2.82 -5.06
C ILE A 47 6.34 -1.73 -5.34
N LYS A 48 6.05 -0.85 -6.30
CA LYS A 48 6.63 0.49 -6.39
C LYS A 48 5.65 1.46 -5.74
N PHE A 49 6.14 2.37 -4.90
CA PHE A 49 5.29 3.34 -4.24
C PHE A 49 5.90 4.75 -4.22
N TYR A 50 5.02 5.73 -4.08
CA TYR A 50 5.31 7.10 -3.67
C TYR A 50 4.34 7.48 -2.54
N LEU A 51 4.83 8.19 -1.55
CA LEU A 51 4.09 8.65 -0.37
C LEU A 51 4.38 10.14 -0.18
N LEU A 52 3.31 10.92 -0.01
CA LEU A 52 3.36 12.29 0.46
C LEU A 52 2.58 12.38 1.77
N ALA A 53 3.28 12.74 2.84
CA ALA A 53 2.69 13.08 4.13
C ALA A 53 2.76 14.60 4.33
N LEU A 54 1.67 15.18 4.78
CA LEU A 54 1.51 16.59 5.08
C LEU A 54 1.04 16.72 6.52
N TRP A 55 1.49 17.80 7.14
CA TRP A 55 0.93 18.33 8.36
C TRP A 55 0.65 19.82 8.14
N VAL A 56 -0.53 20.26 8.54
CA VAL A 56 -0.93 21.68 8.49
C VAL A 56 -1.25 22.10 9.91
N SER A 57 -0.67 23.19 10.37
CA SER A 57 -0.96 23.68 11.71
C SER A 57 -2.43 24.09 11.83
N TYR A 58 -3.09 23.61 12.88
CA TYR A 58 -4.46 24.00 13.21
C TYR A 58 -4.60 25.51 13.44
N ASN A 59 -3.58 26.13 14.06
CA ASN A 59 -3.61 27.55 14.42
C ASN A 59 -3.04 28.48 13.34
N ASN A 60 -2.35 27.92 12.35
CA ASN A 60 -1.78 28.69 11.24
C ASN A 60 -1.79 27.84 9.96
N PRO A 61 -2.84 27.93 9.12
CA PRO A 61 -2.97 27.13 7.90
C PRO A 61 -1.85 27.33 6.86
N GLU A 62 -1.05 28.40 6.97
CA GLU A 62 0.13 28.64 6.12
C GLU A 62 1.37 27.88 6.61
N ASN A 63 1.37 27.42 7.87
CA ASN A 63 2.44 26.60 8.41
C ASN A 63 2.22 25.13 8.02
N ILE A 64 2.77 24.78 6.85
CA ILE A 64 2.64 23.47 6.23
C ILE A 64 4.01 22.79 6.25
N HIS A 65 4.06 21.59 6.79
CA HIS A 65 5.23 20.72 6.71
C HIS A 65 4.90 19.51 5.84
N ASN A 66 5.88 19.03 5.08
CA ASN A 66 5.73 17.86 4.22
C ASN A 66 6.92 16.92 4.32
N GLY A 67 6.63 15.64 4.14
CA GLY A 67 7.61 14.59 3.95
C GLY A 67 7.23 13.71 2.77
N GLU A 68 8.22 13.29 2.01
CA GLU A 68 8.05 12.44 0.84
C GLU A 68 8.89 11.18 1.00
N LEU A 69 8.35 10.05 0.52
CA LEU A 69 9.06 8.78 0.49
C LEU A 69 8.66 7.99 -0.75
N GLN A 70 9.63 7.37 -1.37
CA GLN A 70 9.40 6.49 -2.51
C GLN A 70 10.29 5.27 -2.44
N GLY A 71 9.88 4.20 -3.12
CA GLY A 71 10.70 3.01 -3.15
C GLY A 71 10.07 1.83 -3.85
N ILE A 72 10.83 0.74 -3.89
CA ILE A 72 10.36 -0.57 -4.32
C ILE A 72 10.61 -1.56 -3.18
N VAL A 73 9.55 -2.22 -2.70
CA VAL A 73 9.61 -3.14 -1.56
C VAL A 73 8.87 -4.44 -1.87
N ALA A 74 9.25 -5.52 -1.18
CA ALA A 74 8.56 -6.80 -1.30
C ALA A 74 7.13 -6.72 -0.75
N LEU A 75 6.21 -7.44 -1.40
CA LEU A 75 4.80 -7.58 -1.01
C LEU A 75 4.52 -9.05 -0.72
N GLY A 76 4.42 -9.40 0.56
CA GLY A 76 4.08 -10.73 1.04
C GLY A 76 2.74 -10.73 1.77
N LYS A 77 1.81 -11.61 1.38
CA LYS A 77 0.49 -11.75 2.05
C LYS A 77 -0.23 -10.40 2.27
N ARG A 78 -0.12 -9.48 1.30
CA ARG A 78 -0.68 -8.11 1.34
C ARG A 78 -0.03 -7.16 2.35
N VAL A 79 1.16 -7.48 2.82
CA VAL A 79 1.98 -6.62 3.67
C VAL A 79 3.26 -6.29 2.91
N ALA A 80 3.65 -5.02 2.94
CA ALA A 80 4.95 -4.57 2.48
C ALA A 80 5.64 -3.79 3.59
N ILE A 81 6.96 -4.01 3.73
CA ILE A 81 7.78 -3.32 4.73
C ILE A 81 8.85 -2.53 3.98
N TYR A 82 8.88 -1.22 4.24
CA TYR A 82 10.01 -0.36 3.91
C TYR A 82 10.89 -0.25 5.15
N ASP A 83 12.20 -0.41 4.98
CA ASP A 83 13.20 -0.41 6.05
C ASP A 83 14.53 0.09 5.47
N GLN A 84 14.70 1.42 5.44
CA GLN A 84 15.89 2.12 4.91
C GLN A 84 16.03 3.46 5.63
N ASP A 85 17.26 4.01 5.69
CA ASP A 85 17.55 5.37 6.16
C ASP A 85 16.89 5.73 7.50
N ASP A 86 16.99 4.82 8.48
CA ASP A 86 16.34 4.93 9.79
C ASP A 86 14.83 5.20 9.71
N CYS A 87 14.17 4.76 8.64
CA CYS A 87 12.73 4.83 8.43
C CYS A 87 12.16 3.43 8.22
N LYS A 88 11.21 3.04 9.08
CA LYS A 88 10.53 1.75 8.96
C LYS A 88 9.02 1.93 8.84
N LEU A 89 8.48 1.64 7.65
CA LEU A 89 7.04 1.70 7.37
C LEU A 89 6.47 0.33 7.06
N LYS A 90 5.32 0.03 7.66
CA LYS A 90 4.49 -1.13 7.32
C LYS A 90 3.27 -0.67 6.53
N PHE A 91 3.10 -1.22 5.34
CA PHE A 91 1.91 -1.06 4.51
C PHE A 91 1.06 -2.34 4.57
N GLU A 92 -0.12 -2.26 5.15
CA GLU A 92 -1.09 -3.37 5.21
C GLU A 92 -2.25 -3.12 4.25
N PHE A 93 -2.31 -3.88 3.16
CA PHE A 93 -3.30 -3.72 2.12
C PHE A 93 -4.56 -4.55 2.37
N PHE A 94 -5.70 -3.87 2.29
CA PHE A 94 -7.03 -4.46 2.29
C PHE A 94 -7.68 -4.29 0.92
N SER A 95 -8.92 -4.76 0.76
CA SER A 95 -9.65 -4.65 -0.51
C SER A 95 -9.81 -3.22 -1.02
N ASN A 96 -10.01 -2.24 -0.13
CA ASN A 96 -10.34 -0.85 -0.48
C ASN A 96 -9.52 0.21 0.29
N ARG A 97 -8.46 -0.19 0.98
CA ARG A 97 -7.63 0.71 1.78
C ARG A 97 -6.24 0.14 2.02
N VAL A 98 -5.31 0.98 2.44
CA VAL A 98 -4.03 0.58 3.03
C VAL A 98 -3.92 1.22 4.41
N ARG A 99 -3.43 0.47 5.40
CA ARG A 99 -3.00 1.02 6.68
C ARG A 99 -1.49 1.16 6.68
N VAL A 100 -1.01 2.35 7.00
CA VAL A 100 0.41 2.64 7.18
C VAL A 100 0.70 2.78 8.67
N THR A 101 1.74 2.09 9.11
CA THR A 101 2.28 2.19 10.47
C THR A 101 3.75 2.57 10.39
N GLN A 102 4.15 3.63 11.10
CA GLN A 102 5.56 3.91 11.39
C GLN A 102 6.00 3.00 12.53
N LEU A 103 7.00 2.16 12.29
CA LEU A 103 7.43 1.12 13.24
C LEU A 103 8.59 1.56 14.14
N ASN A 104 9.18 2.73 13.91
CA ASN A 104 10.30 3.24 14.68
C ASN A 104 10.05 4.68 15.17
N ASP A 105 10.66 5.00 16.31
CA ASP A 105 10.44 6.27 17.03
C ASP A 105 11.24 7.45 16.44
N ALA A 106 12.34 7.15 15.73
CA ALA A 106 13.19 8.16 15.08
C ALA A 106 12.46 8.94 13.96
N GLY A 107 11.33 8.41 13.48
CA GLY A 107 10.59 8.99 12.36
C GLY A 107 11.30 8.74 11.02
N CYS A 108 10.71 9.23 9.94
CA CYS A 108 11.21 9.02 8.57
C CYS A 108 11.81 10.30 7.95
N GLY A 109 12.29 11.23 8.77
CA GLY A 109 12.81 12.51 8.28
C GLY A 109 11.77 13.42 7.62
N PHE A 110 10.46 13.17 7.83
CA PHE A 110 9.37 13.90 7.17
C PHE A 110 9.19 15.36 7.64
N GLY A 111 10.02 15.85 8.55
CA GLY A 111 9.86 17.16 9.17
C GLY A 111 9.00 17.13 10.44
N ALA A 112 9.04 18.23 11.19
CA ALA A 112 8.37 18.33 12.48
C ALA A 112 6.86 18.09 12.33
N ASN A 113 6.26 17.31 13.25
CA ASN A 113 4.83 16.98 13.27
C ASN A 113 4.29 16.17 12.07
N VAL A 114 5.12 15.82 11.09
CA VAL A 114 4.68 15.05 9.92
C VAL A 114 4.73 13.56 10.23
N THR A 115 3.60 12.89 10.01
CA THR A 115 3.49 11.44 10.10
C THR A 115 2.83 10.87 8.85
N ALA A 116 3.37 9.75 8.36
CA ALA A 116 2.74 8.94 7.32
C ALA A 116 1.73 7.95 7.89
N ALA A 117 1.73 7.74 9.21
CA ALA A 117 0.87 6.75 9.84
C ALA A 117 -0.62 7.09 9.64
N GLY A 118 -1.42 6.09 9.32
CA GLY A 118 -2.85 6.30 9.08
C GLY A 118 -3.49 5.25 8.22
N THR A 119 -4.80 5.41 7.98
CA THR A 119 -5.55 4.57 7.05
C THR A 119 -5.89 5.39 5.82
N TYR A 120 -5.49 4.90 4.65
CA TYR A 120 -5.69 5.54 3.37
C TYR A 120 -6.70 4.75 2.56
N ARG A 121 -7.80 5.39 2.17
CA ARG A 121 -8.83 4.82 1.29
C ARG A 121 -8.31 4.75 -0.14
N LYS A 122 -8.54 3.63 -0.80
CA LYS A 122 -8.29 3.45 -2.24
C LYS A 122 -9.33 4.24 -3.02
N LEU A 123 -8.88 5.12 -3.91
CA LEU A 123 -9.75 5.91 -4.78
C LEU A 123 -10.09 5.15 -6.06
N ASP A 124 -9.09 4.53 -6.67
CA ASP A 124 -9.23 3.73 -7.88
C ASP A 124 -8.10 2.69 -8.00
N GLY A 125 -8.15 1.86 -9.04
CA GLY A 125 -7.13 0.85 -9.36
C GLY A 125 -6.27 1.18 -10.56
N LYS A 126 -6.24 2.44 -11.02
CA LYS A 126 -5.44 2.86 -12.16
C LYS A 126 -3.96 2.76 -11.80
N LYS A 127 -3.14 2.46 -12.81
CA LYS A 127 -1.69 2.40 -12.66
C LYS A 127 -1.15 3.83 -12.46
N PRO A 128 -0.45 4.12 -11.35
CA PRO A 128 0.17 5.43 -11.16
C PRO A 128 1.24 5.72 -12.20
N LYS A 129 1.45 7.01 -12.48
CA LYS A 129 2.65 7.52 -13.14
C LYS A 129 3.62 7.98 -12.07
N PHE A 130 4.88 7.63 -12.22
CA PHE A 130 5.94 8.01 -11.29
C PHE A 130 6.93 8.84 -12.10
N ASP A 131 7.06 10.12 -11.77
CA ASP A 131 7.89 11.09 -12.50
C ASP A 131 9.20 11.38 -11.74
N PHE A 132 9.68 10.39 -10.98
CA PHE A 132 10.88 10.47 -10.15
C PHE A 132 11.97 9.53 -10.64
#